data_AF-A0ABC9UY52-F1
#
_entry.id   AF-A0ABC9UY52-F1
#
_cell.length_a   1.000
_cell.length_b   1.000
_cell.length_c   1.000
_cell.angle_alpha   90.00
_cell.angle_beta   90.00
_cell.angle_gamma   90.00
#
_symmetry.space_group_name_H-M   'P 1'
#
loop_
_entity.id
_entity.type
_entity.pdbx_description
1 polymer ?
#
loop_
_entity_poly.entity_id
_entity_poly.type
_entity_poly.pdbx_seq_one_letter_code
_entity_poly.pdbx_strand_id
1 'polypeptide(L)'
;MNTKANLDLLAAETTIENAATAKKEVKTNFKARAKNIQKTILANLEIRKVHQPLSRDIVSEINFFSTDAGLATIEQCLIKGIELKAFADIIGNYSEDIKGKDGYLASKAIVKCRKLMQAIAQNNCMKIDPYTRSILRNLIEFKQLRHFELERCLCAAIENKDGLENVKRVRQYHSTGMNTAPTQTCSTKAMLQMFNICDLVKGEKHGMVSFTSEDVTALIVEMFKTFTIEKKR
;
A
#
# COMPACT_ATOMS: atom_id res chain seq x y z
N MET A 1 27.52 -53.98 -1.47
CA MET A 1 28.10 -52.64 -1.70
C MET A 1 27.04 -51.77 -2.34
N ASN A 2 26.49 -50.79 -1.63
CA ASN A 2 25.47 -49.87 -2.13
C ASN A 2 26.02 -48.44 -2.14
N THR A 3 27.08 -48.24 -2.92
CA THR A 3 27.86 -46.99 -2.97
C THR A 3 27.14 -45.85 -3.69
N LYS A 4 26.23 -46.19 -4.62
CA LYS A 4 25.47 -45.20 -5.40
C LYS A 4 24.38 -44.52 -4.56
N ALA A 5 23.66 -45.29 -3.74
CA ALA A 5 22.63 -44.77 -2.84
C ALA A 5 23.20 -43.80 -1.78
N ASN A 6 24.42 -44.05 -1.28
CA ASN A 6 25.09 -43.14 -0.34
C ASN A 6 25.55 -41.82 -1.00
N LEU A 7 25.94 -41.85 -2.27
CA LEU A 7 26.33 -40.65 -3.02
C LEU A 7 25.11 -39.76 -3.33
N ASP A 8 23.98 -40.36 -3.68
CA ASP A 8 22.74 -39.63 -3.96
C ASP A 8 22.15 -38.98 -2.69
N LEU A 9 22.27 -39.63 -1.53
CA LEU A 9 21.88 -39.06 -0.23
C LEU A 9 22.76 -37.87 0.17
N LEU A 10 24.08 -37.99 0.04
CA LEU A 10 25.03 -36.90 0.31
C LEU A 10 24.80 -35.69 -0.61
N ALA A 11 24.51 -35.93 -1.89
CA ALA A 11 24.19 -34.86 -2.83
C ALA A 11 22.86 -34.15 -2.48
N ALA A 12 21.85 -34.90 -2.02
CA ALA A 12 20.58 -34.34 -1.59
C ALA A 12 20.73 -33.49 -0.30
N GLU A 13 21.48 -33.98 0.68
CA GLU A 13 21.74 -33.26 1.94
C GLU A 13 22.52 -31.96 1.70
N THR A 14 23.55 -32.01 0.86
CA THR A 14 24.35 -30.82 0.48
C THR A 14 23.48 -29.78 -0.24
N THR A 15 22.54 -30.22 -1.08
CA THR A 15 21.61 -29.33 -1.80
C THR A 15 20.61 -28.65 -0.86
N ILE A 16 20.12 -29.38 0.15
CA ILE A 16 19.19 -28.84 1.17
C ILE A 16 19.91 -27.82 2.05
N GLU A 17 21.14 -28.10 2.48
CA GLU A 17 21.94 -27.21 3.32
C GLU A 17 22.29 -25.90 2.59
N ASN A 18 22.66 -25.98 1.31
CA ASN A 18 22.90 -24.80 0.47
C ASN A 18 21.62 -23.96 0.28
N ALA A 19 20.46 -24.60 0.08
CA ALA A 19 19.18 -23.90 -0.04
C ALA A 19 18.75 -23.24 1.27
N ALA A 20 19.01 -23.87 2.42
CA ALA A 20 18.75 -23.29 3.74
C ALA A 20 19.64 -22.07 4.02
N THR A 21 20.92 -22.16 3.65
CA THR A 21 21.90 -21.09 3.81
C THR A 21 21.56 -19.88 2.94
N ALA A 22 21.24 -20.08 1.66
CA ALA A 22 20.79 -19.02 0.77
C ALA A 22 19.51 -18.32 1.25
N LYS A 23 18.51 -19.08 1.72
CA LYS A 23 17.28 -18.50 2.30
C LYS A 23 17.57 -17.67 3.55
N LYS A 24 18.53 -18.10 4.38
CA LYS A 24 18.95 -17.39 5.60
C LYS A 24 19.67 -16.08 5.26
N GLU A 25 20.53 -16.07 4.24
CA GLU A 25 21.22 -14.85 3.77
C GLU A 25 20.23 -13.82 3.19
N VAL A 26 19.30 -14.27 2.34
CA VAL A 26 18.24 -13.40 1.78
C VAL A 26 17.38 -12.79 2.90
N LYS A 27 16.96 -13.59 3.88
CA LYS A 27 16.17 -13.11 5.02
C LYS A 27 16.96 -12.13 5.90
N THR A 28 18.25 -12.38 6.10
CA THR A 28 19.12 -11.50 6.89
C THR A 28 19.29 -10.13 6.21
N ASN A 29 19.38 -10.11 4.88
CA ASN A 29 19.43 -8.88 4.09
C ASN A 29 18.14 -8.04 4.23
N PHE A 30 16.97 -8.68 4.09
CA PHE A 30 15.68 -7.97 4.27
C PHE A 30 15.52 -7.37 5.66
N LYS A 31 15.93 -8.07 6.71
CA LYS A 31 15.84 -7.55 8.08
C LYS A 31 16.73 -6.34 8.31
N ALA A 32 17.97 -6.35 7.80
CA ALA A 32 18.87 -5.20 7.87
C ALA A 32 18.32 -3.99 7.10
N ARG A 33 17.82 -4.24 5.89
CA ARG A 33 17.17 -3.22 5.05
C ARG A 33 15.92 -2.64 5.72
N ALA A 34 15.08 -3.48 6.32
CA ALA A 34 13.89 -3.06 7.04
C ALA A 34 14.22 -2.16 8.24
N LYS A 35 15.27 -2.49 9.02
CA LYS A 35 15.74 -1.64 10.12
C LYS A 35 16.19 -0.26 9.64
N ASN A 36 16.92 -0.20 8.53
CA ASN A 36 17.36 1.08 7.95
C ASN A 36 16.15 1.93 7.51
N ILE A 37 15.17 1.31 6.83
CA ILE A 37 13.95 1.99 6.40
C ILE A 37 13.13 2.46 7.61
N GLN A 38 12.97 1.64 8.64
CA GLN A 38 12.27 2.01 9.87
C GLN A 38 12.93 3.23 10.54
N LYS A 39 14.26 3.24 10.62
CA LYS A 39 15.02 4.37 11.17
C LYS A 39 14.78 5.66 10.37
N THR A 40 14.81 5.58 9.04
CA THR A 40 14.53 6.74 8.18
C THR A 40 13.10 7.24 8.34
N ILE A 41 12.10 6.34 8.36
CA ILE A 41 10.70 6.69 8.58
C ILE A 41 10.54 7.44 9.92
N LEU A 42 11.11 6.91 11.00
CA LEU A 42 11.02 7.53 12.32
C LEU A 42 11.69 8.91 12.36
N ALA A 43 12.90 9.03 11.83
CA ALA A 43 13.59 10.33 11.76
C ALA A 43 12.75 11.37 11.00
N ASN A 44 12.16 10.97 9.87
CA ASN A 44 11.35 11.86 9.04
C ASN A 44 9.99 12.19 9.67
N LEU A 45 9.38 11.26 10.41
CA LEU A 45 8.17 11.54 11.18
C LEU A 45 8.43 12.52 12.34
N GLU A 46 9.58 12.44 13.00
CA GLU A 46 9.95 13.40 14.05
C GLU A 46 10.16 14.81 13.48
N ILE A 47 10.82 14.94 12.32
CA ILE A 47 10.88 16.23 11.58
C ILE A 47 9.46 16.75 11.34
N ARG A 48 8.57 15.88 10.85
CA ARG A 48 7.18 16.25 10.56
C ARG A 48 6.41 16.69 11.80
N LYS A 49 6.65 16.05 12.94
CA LYS A 49 6.03 16.38 14.22
C LYS A 49 6.44 17.77 14.71
N VAL A 50 7.69 18.19 14.50
CA VAL A 50 8.14 19.57 14.79
C VAL A 50 7.27 20.59 14.06
N HIS A 51 6.95 20.33 12.79
CA HIS A 51 6.13 21.25 12.00
C HIS A 51 4.61 21.05 12.16
N GLN A 52 4.17 19.92 12.72
CA GLN A 52 2.76 19.59 12.92
C GLN A 52 2.51 19.02 14.33
N PRO A 53 2.82 19.77 15.40
CA PRO A 53 2.92 19.22 16.76
C PRO A 53 1.59 18.68 17.30
N LEU A 54 0.46 19.20 16.82
CA LEU A 54 -0.89 18.79 17.24
C LEU A 54 -1.50 17.69 16.37
N SER A 55 -0.76 17.18 15.38
CA SER A 55 -1.28 16.17 14.46
C SER A 55 -1.31 14.78 15.10
N ARG A 56 -2.51 14.33 15.48
CA ARG A 56 -2.74 12.96 15.98
C ARG A 56 -2.34 11.89 14.98
N ASP A 57 -2.48 12.17 13.69
CA ASP A 57 -2.06 11.25 12.63
C ASP A 57 -0.56 11.00 12.72
N ILE A 58 0.27 12.05 12.77
CA ILE A 58 1.74 11.90 12.84
C ILE A 58 2.17 11.16 14.12
N VAL A 59 1.58 11.50 15.26
CA VAL A 59 1.86 10.80 16.53
C VAL A 59 1.50 9.32 16.46
N SER A 60 0.34 8.98 15.87
CA SER A 60 -0.07 7.58 15.68
C SER A 60 0.91 6.80 14.80
N GLU A 61 1.47 7.44 13.77
CA GLU A 61 2.42 6.79 12.87
C GLU A 61 3.77 6.56 13.56
N ILE A 62 4.27 7.53 14.34
CA ILE A 62 5.48 7.35 15.17
C ILE A 62 5.31 6.16 16.12
N ASN A 63 4.18 6.12 16.84
CA ASN A 63 3.88 5.06 17.80
C ASN A 63 3.79 3.68 17.14
N PHE A 64 3.36 3.61 15.88
CA PHE A 64 3.34 2.33 15.16
C PHE A 64 4.75 1.93 14.71
N PHE A 65 5.45 2.82 14.01
CA PHE A 65 6.74 2.51 13.40
C PHE A 65 7.87 2.36 14.43
N SER A 66 7.69 2.80 15.69
CA SER A 66 8.66 2.56 16.77
C SER A 66 8.62 1.15 17.35
N THR A 67 7.62 0.34 16.97
CA THR A 67 7.41 -1.01 17.52
C THR A 67 8.02 -2.10 16.66
N ASP A 68 8.20 -3.29 17.25
CA ASP A 68 8.56 -4.51 16.52
C ASP A 68 7.51 -4.89 15.46
N ALA A 69 6.23 -4.59 15.70
CA ALA A 69 5.17 -4.79 14.72
C ALA A 69 5.33 -3.87 13.50
N GLY A 70 5.80 -2.64 13.71
CA GLY A 70 6.19 -1.71 12.65
C GLY A 70 7.34 -2.27 11.81
N LEU A 71 8.41 -2.74 12.47
CA LEU A 71 9.55 -3.37 11.80
C LEU A 71 9.14 -4.60 10.98
N ALA A 72 8.37 -5.51 11.58
CA ALA A 72 7.88 -6.71 10.93
C ALA A 72 7.03 -6.38 9.69
N THR A 73 6.21 -5.33 9.76
CA THR A 73 5.40 -4.87 8.62
C THR A 73 6.28 -4.41 7.46
N ILE A 74 7.33 -3.64 7.74
CA ILE A 74 8.30 -3.19 6.72
C ILE A 74 9.01 -4.39 6.10
N GLU A 75 9.53 -5.30 6.93
CA GLU A 75 10.22 -6.51 6.46
C GLU A 75 9.34 -7.36 5.53
N GLN A 76 8.08 -7.60 5.92
CA GLN A 76 7.14 -8.37 5.11
C GLN A 76 6.77 -7.69 3.78
N CYS A 77 6.69 -6.35 3.76
CA CYS A 77 6.47 -5.61 2.52
C CYS A 77 7.66 -5.79 1.56
N LEU A 78 8.89 -5.70 2.05
CA LEU A 78 10.09 -5.92 1.24
C LEU A 78 10.16 -7.35 0.68
N ILE A 79 9.83 -8.35 1.50
CA ILE A 79 9.75 -9.76 1.08
C ILE A 79 8.72 -9.94 -0.04
N LYS A 80 7.61 -9.19 0.00
CA LYS A 80 6.56 -9.18 -1.03
C LYS A 80 6.88 -8.28 -2.23
N GLY A 81 8.10 -7.77 -2.34
CA GLY A 81 8.56 -6.97 -3.48
C GLY A 81 8.08 -5.51 -3.46
N ILE A 82 7.54 -5.02 -2.34
CA ILE A 82 7.13 -3.62 -2.22
C ILE A 82 8.33 -2.76 -1.82
N GLU A 83 8.71 -1.84 -2.69
CA GLU A 83 9.77 -0.87 -2.46
C GLU A 83 9.30 0.27 -1.56
N LEU A 84 9.99 0.48 -0.43
CA LEU A 84 9.58 1.42 0.61
C LEU A 84 10.51 2.63 0.77
N LYS A 85 11.62 2.69 0.02
CA LYS A 85 12.60 3.79 0.16
C LYS A 85 11.99 5.15 -0.18
N ALA A 86 11.27 5.24 -1.31
CA ALA A 86 10.62 6.49 -1.71
C ALA A 86 9.61 6.98 -0.67
N PHE A 87 8.83 6.06 -0.09
CA PHE A 87 7.93 6.37 1.02
C PHE A 87 8.68 6.86 2.26
N ALA A 88 9.77 6.19 2.65
CA ALA A 88 10.56 6.62 3.80
C ALA A 88 11.10 8.04 3.61
N ASP A 89 11.66 8.34 2.44
CA ASP A 89 12.27 9.63 2.12
C ASP A 89 11.23 10.76 2.05
N ILE A 90 10.08 10.53 1.40
CA ILE A 90 9.09 11.60 1.17
C ILE A 90 8.37 12.08 2.44
N ILE A 91 8.30 11.27 3.50
CA ILE A 91 7.63 11.66 4.75
C ILE A 91 8.24 12.95 5.32
N GLY A 92 9.57 13.07 5.22
CA GLY A 92 10.35 14.19 5.75
C GLY A 92 10.19 15.46 4.92
N ASN A 93 9.66 15.36 3.69
CA ASN A 93 9.40 16.50 2.84
C ASN A 93 8.20 17.28 3.40
N TYR A 94 8.51 18.23 4.28
CA TYR A 94 7.58 19.20 4.79
C TYR A 94 8.18 20.60 4.73
N SER A 95 7.50 21.48 4.01
CA SER A 95 7.56 22.93 4.18
C SER A 95 6.16 23.47 3.92
N GLU A 96 5.85 24.66 4.44
CA GLU A 96 4.55 25.29 4.15
C GLU A 96 4.38 25.54 2.64
N ASP A 97 5.49 25.82 1.95
CA ASP A 97 5.53 26.12 0.53
C ASP A 97 5.36 24.92 -0.41
N ILE A 98 5.49 23.68 0.09
CA ILE A 98 5.31 22.46 -0.72
C ILE A 98 3.96 21.79 -0.51
N LYS A 99 3.08 22.33 0.37
CA LYS A 99 1.72 21.82 0.51
C LYS A 99 1.00 21.85 -0.84
N GLY A 100 0.56 20.68 -1.31
CA GLY A 100 -0.09 20.52 -2.61
C GLY A 100 0.86 20.39 -3.81
N LYS A 101 2.17 20.63 -3.63
CA LYS A 101 3.19 20.47 -4.69
C LYS A 101 3.65 19.02 -4.82
N ASP A 102 4.41 18.76 -5.87
CA ASP A 102 5.06 17.45 -6.08
C ASP A 102 6.07 17.19 -4.96
N GLY A 103 6.18 15.94 -4.52
CA GLY A 103 7.05 15.58 -3.40
C GLY A 103 6.45 15.81 -2.00
N TYR A 104 5.19 16.23 -1.88
CA TYR A 104 4.49 16.34 -0.59
C TYR A 104 3.49 15.19 -0.38
N LEU A 105 3.58 14.51 0.76
CA LEU A 105 2.64 13.49 1.19
C LEU A 105 1.85 13.97 2.42
N ALA A 106 0.53 14.14 2.31
CA ALA A 106 -0.31 14.60 3.41
C ALA A 106 -0.40 13.56 4.55
N SER A 107 -0.63 13.99 5.79
CA SER A 107 -0.64 13.10 6.97
C SER A 107 -1.70 11.99 6.87
N LYS A 108 -2.89 12.30 6.32
CA LYS A 108 -3.91 11.28 6.02
C LYS A 108 -3.45 10.24 4.99
N ALA A 109 -2.64 10.63 4.01
CA ALA A 109 -2.07 9.71 3.04
C ALA A 109 -1.00 8.81 3.69
N ILE A 110 -0.18 9.34 4.61
CA ILE A 110 0.77 8.53 5.41
C ILE A 110 0.03 7.44 6.18
N VAL A 111 -1.07 7.79 6.87
CA VAL A 111 -1.91 6.81 7.59
C VAL A 111 -2.46 5.73 6.65
N LYS A 112 -2.89 6.11 5.44
CA LYS A 112 -3.34 5.16 4.41
C LYS A 112 -2.19 4.26 3.94
N CYS A 113 -1.00 4.82 3.76
CA CYS A 113 0.18 4.05 3.39
C CYS A 113 0.49 2.96 4.41
N ARG A 114 0.55 3.31 5.70
CA ARG A 114 0.74 2.33 6.79
C ARG A 114 -0.35 1.26 6.78
N LYS A 115 -1.63 1.64 6.63
CA LYS A 115 -2.75 0.69 6.57
C LYS A 115 -2.63 -0.28 5.38
N LEU A 116 -2.21 0.21 4.21
CA LEU A 116 -1.92 -0.65 3.07
C LEU A 116 -0.73 -1.58 3.35
N MET A 117 0.36 -1.07 3.91
CA MET A 117 1.53 -1.89 4.28
C MET A 117 1.13 -3.01 5.24
N GLN A 118 0.30 -2.72 6.25
CA GLN A 118 -0.24 -3.74 7.16
C GLN A 118 -1.10 -4.77 6.43
N ALA A 119 -1.96 -4.32 5.51
CA ALA A 119 -2.79 -5.22 4.72
C ALA A 119 -1.94 -6.18 3.87
N ILE A 120 -0.90 -5.67 3.21
CA ILE A 120 0.04 -6.45 2.41
C ILE A 120 0.81 -7.43 3.29
N ALA A 121 1.39 -6.95 4.38
CA ALA A 121 2.17 -7.78 5.31
C ALA A 121 1.36 -8.93 5.90
N GLN A 122 0.06 -8.71 6.15
CA GLN A 122 -0.84 -9.68 6.78
C GLN A 122 -1.74 -10.42 5.77
N ASN A 123 -1.62 -10.13 4.48
CA ASN A 123 -2.52 -10.60 3.42
C ASN A 123 -4.02 -10.41 3.74
N ASN A 124 -4.36 -9.25 4.31
CA ASN A 124 -5.69 -9.00 4.88
C ASN A 124 -6.26 -7.65 4.42
N CYS A 125 -7.21 -7.67 3.47
CA CYS A 125 -7.82 -6.44 2.96
C CYS A 125 -8.62 -5.65 4.00
N MET A 126 -8.97 -6.23 5.16
CA MET A 126 -9.70 -5.52 6.21
C MET A 126 -8.85 -4.46 6.92
N LYS A 127 -7.52 -4.56 6.83
CA LYS A 127 -6.59 -3.54 7.35
C LYS A 127 -6.51 -2.30 6.45
N ILE A 128 -6.88 -2.43 5.17
CA ILE A 128 -7.05 -1.28 4.27
C ILE A 128 -8.19 -0.42 4.82
N ASP A 129 -8.02 0.90 4.81
CA ASP A 129 -9.11 1.77 5.25
C ASP A 129 -10.35 1.61 4.35
N PRO A 130 -11.56 1.80 4.90
CA PRO A 130 -12.80 1.53 4.17
C PRO A 130 -12.97 2.29 2.85
N TYR A 131 -12.48 3.54 2.77
CA TYR A 131 -12.59 4.36 1.56
C TYR A 131 -11.70 3.80 0.44
N THR A 132 -10.43 3.54 0.74
CA THR A 132 -9.50 2.92 -0.21
C THR A 132 -9.98 1.54 -0.63
N ARG A 133 -10.53 0.75 0.31
CA ARG A 133 -11.08 -0.56 0.02
C ARG A 133 -12.26 -0.49 -0.96
N SER A 134 -13.15 0.50 -0.83
CA SER A 134 -14.25 0.72 -1.76
C SER A 134 -13.74 0.98 -3.19
N ILE A 135 -12.74 1.85 -3.31
CA ILE A 135 -12.11 2.17 -4.60
C ILE A 135 -11.42 0.95 -5.21
N LEU A 136 -10.57 0.26 -4.44
CA LEU A 136 -9.83 -0.91 -4.92
C LEU A 136 -10.75 -2.05 -5.38
N ARG A 137 -11.89 -2.28 -4.69
CA ARG A 137 -12.88 -3.29 -5.12
C ARG A 137 -13.44 -2.99 -6.51
N ASN A 138 -13.82 -1.73 -6.74
CA ASN A 138 -14.31 -1.32 -8.05
C ASN A 138 -13.20 -1.37 -9.11
N LEU A 139 -11.95 -1.02 -8.78
CA LEU A 139 -10.82 -1.18 -9.71
C LEU A 139 -10.56 -2.64 -10.07
N ILE A 140 -10.68 -3.57 -9.13
CA ILE A 140 -10.52 -5.01 -9.41
C ILE A 140 -11.62 -5.51 -10.37
N GLU A 141 -12.85 -5.05 -10.15
CA GLU A 141 -14.04 -5.42 -10.92
C GLU A 141 -14.00 -4.83 -12.33
N PHE A 142 -13.73 -3.53 -12.45
CA PHE A 142 -13.85 -2.79 -13.71
C PHE A 142 -12.52 -2.59 -14.45
N LYS A 143 -11.40 -3.00 -13.85
CA LYS A 143 -9.99 -2.87 -14.31
C LYS A 143 -9.46 -1.44 -14.44
N GLN A 144 -10.35 -0.51 -14.72
CA GLN A 144 -10.05 0.90 -14.87
C GLN A 144 -11.26 1.74 -14.44
N LEU A 145 -10.98 2.85 -13.77
CA LEU A 145 -11.96 3.85 -13.34
C LEU A 145 -11.49 5.25 -13.73
N ARG A 146 -12.42 6.13 -14.08
CA ARG A 146 -12.15 7.56 -14.24
C ARG A 146 -12.00 8.22 -12.87
N HIS A 147 -11.35 9.38 -12.81
CA HIS A 147 -11.18 10.10 -11.55
C HIS A 147 -12.49 10.40 -10.82
N PHE A 148 -13.53 10.85 -11.53
CA PHE A 148 -14.82 11.11 -10.89
C PHE A 148 -15.50 9.81 -10.41
N GLU A 149 -15.24 8.66 -11.06
CA GLU A 149 -15.76 7.36 -10.64
C GLU A 149 -15.13 6.91 -9.30
N LEU A 150 -13.88 7.30 -9.01
CA LEU A 150 -13.27 7.08 -7.70
C LEU A 150 -14.05 7.79 -6.59
N GLU A 151 -14.47 9.03 -6.83
CA GLU A 151 -15.27 9.78 -5.87
C GLU A 151 -16.68 9.17 -5.74
N ARG A 152 -17.26 8.69 -6.86
CA ARG A 152 -18.55 7.97 -6.86
C ARG A 152 -18.50 6.64 -6.12
N CYS A 153 -17.34 6.00 -6.00
CA CYS A 153 -17.16 4.85 -5.11
C CYS A 153 -17.43 5.19 -3.64
N LEU A 154 -17.44 6.49 -3.28
CA LEU A 154 -17.60 7.00 -1.93
C LEU A 154 -18.86 7.86 -1.73
N CYS A 155 -19.40 8.51 -2.76
CA CYS A 155 -20.61 9.32 -2.63
C CYS A 155 -21.45 9.34 -3.93
N ALA A 156 -22.76 9.05 -3.83
CA ALA A 156 -23.60 8.78 -5.00
C ALA A 156 -24.07 10.08 -5.66
N ALA A 157 -24.14 11.15 -4.87
CA ALA A 157 -24.49 12.49 -5.30
C ALA A 157 -23.38 13.17 -6.13
N ILE A 158 -22.22 12.52 -6.28
CA ILE A 158 -21.18 13.00 -7.19
C ILE A 158 -21.56 12.61 -8.60
N GLU A 159 -22.07 13.59 -9.33
CA GLU A 159 -22.46 13.42 -10.71
C GLU A 159 -21.30 13.68 -11.67
N ASN A 160 -21.39 13.09 -12.85
CA ASN A 160 -20.49 13.42 -13.93
C ASN A 160 -20.85 14.82 -14.45
N LYS A 161 -20.03 15.83 -14.11
CA LYS A 161 -20.24 17.21 -14.56
C LYS A 161 -20.14 17.37 -16.08
N ASP A 162 -19.53 16.40 -16.77
CA ASP A 162 -19.23 16.49 -18.21
C ASP A 162 -20.26 15.76 -19.10
N GLY A 163 -21.38 15.26 -18.55
CA GLY A 163 -22.50 14.74 -19.35
C GLY A 163 -22.24 13.47 -20.18
N LEU A 164 -21.11 12.77 -19.99
CA LEU A 164 -20.83 11.52 -20.72
C LEU A 164 -21.75 10.40 -20.20
N GLU A 165 -22.64 9.92 -21.09
CA GLU A 165 -23.67 8.90 -20.81
C GLU A 165 -23.11 7.52 -20.39
N ASN A 166 -21.85 7.24 -20.67
CA ASN A 166 -21.23 5.93 -20.42
C ASN A 166 -20.51 5.86 -19.07
N VAL A 167 -21.22 6.14 -17.97
CA VAL A 167 -20.66 5.90 -16.63
C VAL A 167 -20.94 4.47 -16.18
N LYS A 168 -19.90 3.74 -15.78
CA LYS A 168 -20.08 2.42 -15.19
C LYS A 168 -20.86 2.56 -13.89
N ARG A 169 -21.74 1.61 -13.58
CA ARG A 169 -22.41 1.55 -12.28
C ARG A 169 -21.42 1.10 -11.20
N VAL A 170 -20.64 2.04 -10.68
CA VAL A 170 -19.72 1.79 -9.56
C VAL A 170 -20.49 1.54 -8.26
N ARG A 171 -20.03 0.59 -7.47
CA ARG A 171 -20.64 0.21 -6.20
C ARG A 171 -19.99 0.93 -5.03
N GLN A 172 -20.81 1.37 -4.08
CA GLN A 172 -20.35 1.96 -2.84
C GLN A 172 -20.26 0.88 -1.77
N TYR A 173 -19.05 0.45 -1.46
CA TYR A 173 -18.83 -0.48 -0.36
C TYR A 173 -18.64 0.27 0.97
N HIS A 174 -18.37 1.57 0.90
CA HIS A 174 -18.35 2.48 2.03
C HIS A 174 -18.71 3.89 1.53
N SER A 175 -19.57 4.60 2.25
CA SER A 175 -20.11 5.90 1.83
C SER A 175 -19.68 7.02 2.76
N THR A 176 -19.57 8.24 2.21
CA THR A 176 -19.25 9.46 2.94
C THR A 176 -20.00 10.67 2.36
N GLY A 177 -20.00 11.77 3.10
CA GLY A 177 -20.60 13.02 2.64
C GLY A 177 -19.85 13.61 1.43
N MET A 178 -20.58 14.35 0.60
CA MET A 178 -20.07 14.95 -0.65
C MET A 178 -18.78 15.77 -0.43
N ASN A 179 -18.69 16.55 0.64
CA ASN A 179 -17.50 17.37 0.93
C ASN A 179 -16.29 16.54 1.41
N THR A 180 -16.51 15.31 1.87
CA THR A 180 -15.44 14.44 2.39
C THR A 180 -14.88 13.50 1.31
N ALA A 181 -15.70 13.10 0.35
CA ALA A 181 -15.33 12.19 -0.72
C ALA A 181 -14.09 12.64 -1.53
N PRO A 182 -13.94 13.93 -1.92
CA PRO A 182 -12.74 14.41 -2.60
C PRO A 182 -11.48 14.25 -1.74
N THR A 183 -11.56 14.58 -0.45
CA THR A 183 -10.40 14.45 0.46
C THR A 183 -9.97 12.98 0.64
N GLN A 184 -10.95 12.07 0.77
CA GLN A 184 -10.66 10.64 0.87
C GLN A 184 -10.10 10.07 -0.44
N THR A 185 -10.60 10.54 -1.58
CA THR A 185 -10.11 10.16 -2.90
C THR A 185 -8.69 10.65 -3.13
N CYS A 186 -8.40 11.93 -2.86
CA CYS A 186 -7.07 12.52 -3.00
C CYS A 186 -6.01 11.79 -2.15
N SER A 187 -6.31 11.54 -0.87
CA SER A 187 -5.39 10.80 0.01
C SER A 187 -5.24 9.33 -0.39
N THR A 188 -6.27 8.71 -0.99
CA THR A 188 -6.16 7.38 -1.59
C THR A 188 -5.27 7.39 -2.82
N LYS A 189 -5.46 8.33 -3.76
CA LYS A 189 -4.62 8.47 -4.97
C LYS A 189 -3.15 8.66 -4.60
N ALA A 190 -2.86 9.53 -3.63
CA ALA A 190 -1.49 9.77 -3.18
C ALA A 190 -0.83 8.49 -2.63
N MET A 191 -1.57 7.69 -1.87
CA MET A 191 -1.08 6.40 -1.37
C MET A 191 -0.86 5.39 -2.51
N LEU A 192 -1.78 5.30 -3.48
CA LEU A 192 -1.64 4.39 -4.62
C LEU A 192 -0.45 4.77 -5.52
N GLN A 193 -0.22 6.06 -5.74
CA GLN A 193 0.98 6.56 -6.43
C GLN A 193 2.25 6.23 -5.65
N MET A 194 2.23 6.40 -4.32
CA MET A 194 3.40 6.20 -3.47
C MET A 194 4.01 4.81 -3.56
N PHE A 195 3.16 3.79 -3.70
CA PHE A 195 3.58 2.40 -3.82
C PHE A 195 3.48 1.87 -5.25
N ASN A 196 3.39 2.77 -6.24
CA ASN A 196 3.26 2.41 -7.65
C ASN A 196 2.16 1.37 -7.90
N ILE A 197 1.02 1.50 -7.21
CA ILE A 197 -0.10 0.54 -7.30
C ILE A 197 -0.98 0.85 -8.50
N CYS A 198 -1.24 2.13 -8.77
CA CYS A 198 -2.06 2.56 -9.89
C CYS A 198 -1.34 3.61 -10.72
N ASP A 199 -1.52 3.52 -12.04
CA ASP A 199 -1.10 4.56 -12.95
C ASP A 199 -2.05 5.75 -12.78
N LEU A 200 -1.45 6.88 -12.42
CA LEU A 200 -2.13 8.04 -11.88
C LEU A 200 -1.33 9.27 -12.27
N VAL A 201 -1.82 10.00 -13.27
CA VAL A 201 -1.26 11.32 -13.62
C VAL A 201 -1.81 12.37 -12.65
N LYS A 202 -0.90 13.08 -11.97
CA LYS A 202 -1.30 14.14 -11.04
C LYS A 202 -1.86 15.33 -11.81
N GLY A 203 -3.01 15.86 -11.39
CA GLY A 203 -3.64 17.03 -12.01
C GLY A 203 -4.56 16.72 -13.19
N GLU A 204 -4.51 15.51 -13.74
CA GLU A 204 -5.44 15.08 -14.78
C GLU A 204 -6.82 14.82 -14.16
N LYS A 205 -7.86 15.46 -14.71
CA LYS A 205 -9.25 15.32 -14.22
C LYS A 205 -10.05 14.26 -14.97
N HIS A 206 -9.67 13.97 -16.21
CA HIS A 206 -10.37 13.03 -17.10
C HIS A 206 -9.57 11.74 -17.37
N GLY A 207 -8.40 11.60 -16.73
CA GLY A 207 -7.55 10.43 -16.85
C GLY A 207 -8.20 9.15 -16.31
N MET A 208 -7.77 8.03 -16.87
CA MET A 208 -8.11 6.70 -16.39
C MET A 208 -7.14 6.30 -15.28
N VAL A 209 -7.66 5.55 -14.32
CA VAL A 209 -6.91 4.97 -13.21
C VAL A 209 -6.99 3.47 -13.34
N SER A 210 -5.85 2.82 -13.52
CA SER A 210 -5.70 1.37 -13.62
C SER A 210 -4.51 0.91 -12.78
N PHE A 211 -4.41 -0.39 -12.50
CA PHE A 211 -3.20 -0.93 -11.87
C PHE A 211 -2.00 -0.78 -12.80
N THR A 212 -0.81 -0.58 -12.22
CA THR A 212 0.44 -0.37 -12.96
C THR A 212 1.01 -1.64 -13.59
N SER A 213 0.75 -2.79 -12.99
CA SER A 213 1.20 -4.09 -13.49
C SER A 213 0.27 -5.23 -13.08
N GLU A 214 0.44 -6.37 -13.75
CA GLU A 214 -0.26 -7.62 -13.41
C GLU A 214 0.17 -8.14 -12.04
N ASP A 215 1.44 -8.03 -11.66
CA ASP A 215 1.94 -8.47 -10.35
C ASP A 215 1.31 -7.69 -9.19
N VAL A 216 1.24 -6.37 -9.33
CA VAL A 216 0.55 -5.49 -8.38
C VAL A 216 -0.93 -5.87 -8.31
N THR A 217 -1.57 -6.07 -9.46
CA THR A 217 -2.97 -6.50 -9.52
C THR A 217 -3.16 -7.82 -8.81
N ALA A 218 -2.29 -8.80 -9.03
CA ALA A 218 -2.35 -10.12 -8.42
C ALA A 218 -2.23 -10.04 -6.90
N LEU A 219 -1.26 -9.27 -6.38
CA LEU A 219 -1.10 -9.03 -4.94
C LEU A 219 -2.36 -8.42 -4.31
N ILE A 220 -2.93 -7.39 -4.95
CA ILE A 220 -4.16 -6.75 -4.46
C ILE A 220 -5.32 -7.75 -4.51
N VAL A 221 -5.52 -8.45 -5.62
CA VAL A 221 -6.62 -9.43 -5.78
C VAL A 221 -6.50 -10.55 -4.75
N GLU A 222 -5.30 -11.05 -4.48
CA GLU A 222 -5.05 -12.09 -3.48
C GLU A 222 -5.58 -11.67 -2.10
N MET A 223 -5.27 -10.45 -1.65
CA MET A 223 -5.78 -9.90 -0.39
C MET A 223 -7.31 -9.82 -0.32
N PHE A 224 -8.00 -9.66 -1.46
CA PHE A 224 -9.46 -9.62 -1.52
C PHE A 224 -10.10 -11.01 -1.65
N LYS A 225 -9.36 -12.00 -2.16
CA LYS A 225 -9.81 -13.40 -2.25
C LYS A 225 -9.88 -14.04 -0.86
N THR A 226 -8.87 -13.82 -0.01
CA THR A 226 -8.83 -14.34 1.37
C THR A 226 -10.06 -13.92 2.18
N PHE A 227 -10.55 -12.70 1.96
CA PHE A 227 -11.77 -12.19 2.60
C PHE A 227 -13.08 -12.80 2.08
N THR A 228 -13.11 -13.25 0.81
CA THR A 228 -14.36 -13.77 0.21
C THR A 228 -14.69 -15.18 0.72
N ILE A 229 -13.70 -15.91 1.24
CA ILE A 229 -13.85 -17.27 1.78
C ILE A 229 -14.52 -17.26 3.17
N GLU A 230 -14.35 -16.20 3.96
CA GLU A 230 -14.87 -16.14 5.34
C GLU A 230 -16.37 -15.80 5.45
N LYS A 231 -17.05 -15.43 4.35
CA LYS A 231 -18.50 -15.14 4.35
C LYS A 231 -19.39 -16.28 3.84
N LYS A 232 -18.84 -17.49 3.70
CA LYS A 232 -19.59 -18.71 3.33
C LYS A 232 -19.53 -19.81 4.41
N ARG A 233 -19.44 -19.44 5.68
CA ARG A 233 -19.66 -20.35 6.81
C ARG A 233 -20.72 -19.79 7.74
#